data_AF-A0A7Y5QXP2-F1
#
_entry.id   AF-A0A7Y5QXP2-F1
#
_cell.length_a   1.000
_cell.length_b   1.000
_cell.length_c   1.000
_cell.angle_alpha   90.00
_cell.angle_beta   90.00
_cell.angle_gamma   90.00
#
_symmetry.space_group_name_H-M   'P 1'
#
loop_
_entity.id
_entity.type
_entity.pdbx_description
1 polymer ?
#
loop_
_entity_poly.entity_id
_entity_poly.type
_entity_poly.pdbx_seq_one_letter_code
_entity_poly.pdbx_strand_id
1 'polypeptide(L)'
;TRDQYVRFVEKAQDIVTKYGKKMVGWEEITKARLRPTSIAQQWKSDSATAAVTQGAKLIMSPADRIYLDMKYNSSTELGLDWAAQIEVRQSYDWDPATYMKGVNESNIVGVEGPLWSETVRNITAAEYLIMPRLTAVAEIGWTPQSARSWESFRTRVAAHAPRWNYLGVNFYRSPQIPW
;
A
#
# COMPACT_ATOMS: atom_id res chain seq x y z
N THR A 1 8.71 -25.91 7.68
CA THR A 1 8.11 -26.54 6.48
C THR A 1 6.80 -25.86 6.13
N ARG A 2 6.25 -26.11 4.93
CA ARG A 2 4.94 -25.60 4.52
C ARG A 2 3.84 -25.97 5.53
N ASP A 3 3.79 -27.23 5.96
CA ASP A 3 2.76 -27.70 6.89
C ASP A 3 2.86 -27.06 8.28
N GLN A 4 4.07 -26.76 8.75
CA GLN A 4 4.26 -26.04 10.00
C GLN A 4 3.70 -24.62 9.92
N TYR A 5 3.93 -23.93 8.79
CA TYR A 5 3.37 -22.59 8.55
C TYR A 5 1.84 -22.62 8.50
N VAL A 6 1.26 -23.58 7.77
CA VAL A 6 -0.21 -23.74 7.69
C VAL A 6 -0.81 -23.94 9.08
N ARG A 7 -0.28 -24.91 9.85
CA ARG A 7 -0.76 -25.16 11.22
C ARG A 7 -0.59 -23.96 12.14
N PHE A 8 0.46 -23.17 11.95
CA PHE A 8 0.68 -21.96 12.74
C PHE A 8 -0.38 -20.90 12.44
N VAL A 9 -0.62 -20.60 11.17
CA VAL A 9 -1.63 -19.62 10.75
C VAL A 9 -3.03 -20.04 11.21
N GLU A 10 -3.37 -21.32 11.09
CA GLU A 10 -4.67 -21.84 11.53
C GLU A 10 -4.86 -21.74 13.06
N LYS A 11 -3.82 -21.96 13.85
CA LYS A 11 -3.89 -21.73 15.30
C LYS A 11 -3.99 -20.25 15.66
N ALA A 12 -3.25 -19.39 14.95
CA ALA A 12 -3.28 -17.95 15.18
C ALA A 12 -4.67 -17.36 14.89
N GLN A 13 -5.31 -17.74 13.78
CA GLN A 13 -6.67 -17.25 13.46
C GLN A 13 -7.71 -17.68 14.50
N ASP A 14 -7.56 -18.87 15.09
CA ASP A 14 -8.48 -19.37 16.12
C ASP A 14 -8.36 -18.53 17.39
N ILE A 15 -7.14 -18.12 17.77
CA ILE A 15 -6.92 -17.21 18.90
C ILE A 15 -7.56 -15.85 18.63
N VAL A 16 -7.33 -15.27 17.45
CA VAL A 16 -7.92 -13.97 17.06
C VAL A 16 -9.45 -14.03 17.10
N THR A 17 -10.03 -15.11 16.56
CA THR A 17 -11.49 -15.33 16.53
C THR A 17 -12.06 -15.53 17.94
N LYS A 18 -11.36 -16.26 18.81
CA LYS A 18 -11.75 -16.47 20.22
C LYS A 18 -11.96 -15.15 20.96
N TYR A 19 -11.21 -14.11 20.63
CA TYR A 19 -11.33 -12.78 21.23
C TYR A 19 -12.22 -11.81 20.42
N GLY A 20 -13.05 -12.33 19.50
CA GLY A 20 -14.01 -11.54 18.74
C GLY A 20 -13.37 -10.56 17.76
N LYS A 21 -12.13 -10.81 17.33
CA LYS A 21 -11.42 -9.99 16.34
C LYS A 21 -11.43 -10.67 14.96
N LYS A 22 -11.19 -9.88 13.92
CA LYS A 22 -10.99 -10.38 12.55
C LYS A 22 -9.49 -10.45 12.26
N MET A 23 -9.03 -11.56 11.70
CA MET A 23 -7.62 -11.71 11.33
C MET A 23 -7.32 -10.91 10.07
N VAL A 24 -6.24 -10.14 10.11
CA VAL A 24 -5.59 -9.52 8.95
C VAL A 24 -4.16 -10.06 8.91
N GLY A 25 -3.66 -10.37 7.73
CA GLY A 25 -2.26 -10.72 7.54
C GLY A 25 -1.82 -10.58 6.09
N TRP A 26 -0.51 -10.54 5.88
CA TRP A 26 0.08 -10.53 4.53
C TRP A 26 -0.40 -11.71 3.69
N GLU A 27 -0.41 -11.54 2.36
CA GLU A 27 -0.97 -12.50 1.40
C GLU A 27 -0.54 -13.96 1.60
N GLU A 28 0.64 -14.21 2.16
CA GLU A 28 1.11 -15.54 2.52
C GLU A 28 0.17 -16.32 3.44
N ILE A 29 -0.69 -15.68 4.24
CA ILE A 29 -1.68 -16.40 5.07
C ILE A 29 -2.63 -17.26 4.24
N THR A 30 -2.83 -16.92 2.96
CA THR A 30 -3.69 -17.65 2.01
C THR A 30 -3.18 -19.07 1.70
N LYS A 31 -1.93 -19.38 2.07
CA LYS A 31 -1.39 -20.76 2.01
C LYS A 31 -2.09 -21.70 3.00
N ALA A 32 -2.71 -21.16 4.04
CA ALA A 32 -3.52 -21.87 5.01
C ALA A 32 -5.01 -21.71 4.71
N ARG A 33 -5.86 -22.51 5.35
CA ARG A 33 -7.31 -22.35 5.24
C ARG A 33 -7.77 -21.17 6.09
N LEU A 34 -8.30 -20.13 5.44
CA LEU A 34 -8.78 -18.93 6.11
C LEU A 34 -10.22 -19.07 6.62
N ARG A 35 -10.53 -18.42 7.75
CA ARG A 35 -11.92 -18.16 8.16
C ARG A 35 -12.59 -17.16 7.18
N PRO A 36 -13.93 -17.21 7.00
CA PRO A 36 -14.64 -16.33 6.07
C PRO A 36 -14.47 -14.82 6.32
N THR A 37 -14.14 -14.42 7.55
CA THR A 37 -13.97 -13.01 7.95
C THR A 37 -12.52 -12.53 7.86
N SER A 38 -11.58 -13.38 7.47
CA SER A 38 -10.17 -13.03 7.34
C SER A 38 -9.93 -12.10 6.16
N ILE A 39 -8.97 -11.20 6.31
CA ILE A 39 -8.54 -10.25 5.30
C ILE A 39 -7.07 -10.54 4.96
N ALA A 40 -6.76 -10.64 3.67
CA ALA A 40 -5.40 -10.75 3.19
C ALA A 40 -4.91 -9.38 2.69
N GLN A 41 -3.73 -8.97 3.11
CA GLN A 41 -3.06 -7.77 2.61
C GLN A 41 -2.11 -8.13 1.48
N GLN A 42 -2.50 -7.77 0.26
CA GLN A 42 -1.78 -8.11 -0.95
C GLN A 42 -0.67 -7.11 -1.24
N TRP A 43 0.58 -7.55 -1.02
CA TRP A 43 1.77 -6.74 -1.31
C TRP A 43 2.53 -7.17 -2.56
N LYS A 44 2.39 -8.42 -2.98
CA LYS A 44 2.93 -8.89 -4.27
C LYS A 44 1.98 -8.55 -5.40
N SER A 45 2.56 -8.20 -6.53
CA SER A 45 1.85 -7.74 -7.73
C SER A 45 1.59 -8.86 -8.74
N ASP A 46 1.67 -10.12 -8.31
CA ASP A 46 1.55 -11.31 -9.16
C ASP A 46 0.12 -11.86 -9.22
N SER A 47 -0.44 -12.30 -8.10
CA SER A 47 -1.77 -12.90 -8.05
C SER A 47 -2.38 -12.87 -6.65
N ALA A 48 -3.66 -12.49 -6.57
CA ALA A 48 -4.48 -12.64 -5.38
C ALA A 48 -5.49 -13.82 -5.49
N THR A 49 -5.31 -14.72 -6.46
CA THR A 49 -6.24 -15.84 -6.73
C THR A 49 -6.51 -16.66 -5.46
N ALA A 50 -5.47 -16.97 -4.67
CA ALA A 50 -5.62 -17.80 -3.46
C ALA A 50 -6.53 -17.17 -2.41
N ALA A 51 -6.50 -15.84 -2.24
CA ALA A 51 -7.39 -15.12 -1.35
C ALA A 51 -8.82 -15.08 -1.89
N VAL A 52 -8.97 -14.70 -3.17
CA VAL A 52 -10.27 -14.56 -3.84
C VAL A 52 -11.02 -15.90 -3.89
N THR A 53 -10.33 -16.99 -4.22
CA THR A 53 -10.92 -18.35 -4.26
C THR A 53 -11.41 -18.81 -2.89
N GLN A 54 -10.76 -18.37 -1.80
CA GLN A 54 -11.21 -18.66 -0.43
C GLN A 54 -12.30 -17.70 0.07
N GLY A 55 -12.67 -16.68 -0.71
CA GLY A 55 -13.65 -15.67 -0.32
C GLY A 55 -13.12 -14.61 0.65
N ALA A 56 -11.81 -14.54 0.87
CA ALA A 56 -11.20 -13.51 1.71
C ALA A 56 -11.29 -12.13 1.03
N LYS A 57 -11.42 -11.07 1.85
CA LYS A 57 -11.32 -9.68 1.37
C LYS A 57 -9.86 -9.24 1.32
N LEU A 58 -9.59 -8.21 0.51
CA LEU A 58 -8.24 -7.72 0.22
C LEU A 58 -8.02 -6.30 0.74
N ILE A 59 -6.90 -6.09 1.42
CA ILE A 59 -6.25 -4.77 1.49
C ILE A 59 -5.19 -4.76 0.39
N MET A 60 -5.23 -3.77 -0.49
CA MET A 60 -4.27 -3.65 -1.59
C MET A 60 -3.10 -2.78 -1.14
N SER A 61 -1.89 -3.33 -1.14
CA SER A 61 -0.66 -2.60 -0.83
C SER A 61 0.52 -3.04 -1.70
N PRO A 62 0.40 -3.05 -3.04
CA PRO A 62 1.45 -3.55 -3.93
C PRO A 62 2.78 -2.82 -3.74
N ALA A 63 3.85 -3.58 -3.57
CA ALA A 63 5.17 -3.07 -3.19
C ALA A 63 5.83 -2.21 -4.29
N ASP A 64 5.44 -2.39 -5.55
CA ASP A 64 5.85 -1.55 -6.69
C ASP A 64 4.98 -0.29 -6.87
N ARG A 65 4.00 -0.04 -5.98
CA ARG A 65 3.11 1.13 -6.05
C ARG A 65 3.08 1.97 -4.79
N ILE A 66 2.78 1.37 -3.63
CA ILE A 66 2.44 2.14 -2.43
C ILE A 66 3.23 1.75 -1.18
N TYR A 67 4.36 1.07 -1.34
CA TYR A 67 5.37 1.00 -0.29
C TYR A 67 6.11 2.34 -0.23
N LEU A 68 5.92 3.06 0.87
CA LEU A 68 6.41 4.43 1.05
C LEU A 68 7.90 4.47 1.41
N ASP A 69 8.48 3.35 1.81
CA ASP A 69 9.93 3.18 2.01
C ASP A 69 10.70 2.93 0.69
N MET A 70 10.02 2.69 -0.43
CA MET A 70 10.70 2.56 -1.72
C MET A 70 11.27 3.90 -2.17
N LYS A 71 12.47 3.87 -2.75
CA LYS A 71 13.12 5.04 -3.35
C LYS A 71 12.25 5.66 -4.44
N TYR A 72 12.34 6.97 -4.62
CA TYR A 72 11.70 7.65 -5.74
C TYR A 72 12.46 7.39 -7.05
N ASN A 73 13.78 7.44 -6.98
CA ASN A 73 14.72 7.27 -8.09
C ASN A 73 16.10 6.82 -7.56
N SER A 74 17.06 6.60 -8.46
CA SER A 74 18.42 6.14 -8.11
C SER A 74 19.20 7.09 -7.20
N SER A 75 18.90 8.38 -7.24
CA SER A 75 19.53 9.41 -6.40
C SER A 75 18.88 9.55 -5.02
N THR A 76 17.82 8.80 -4.72
CA THR A 76 17.17 8.85 -3.41
C THR A 76 18.08 8.20 -2.37
N GLU A 77 18.50 8.96 -1.36
CA GLU A 77 19.46 8.51 -0.34
C GLU A 77 18.83 7.52 0.67
N LEU A 78 17.58 7.78 1.06
CA LEU A 78 16.82 6.97 2.00
C LEU A 78 15.95 5.93 1.28
N GLY A 79 15.49 4.91 2.01
CA GLY A 79 14.62 3.89 1.47
C GLY A 79 15.35 2.74 0.76
N LEU A 80 14.56 1.87 0.17
CA LEU A 80 15.01 0.64 -0.51
C LEU A 80 14.54 0.65 -1.97
N ASP A 81 15.09 -0.21 -2.83
CA ASP A 81 14.73 -0.30 -4.25
C ASP A 81 14.53 -1.75 -4.73
N TRP A 82 14.39 -2.70 -3.80
CA TRP A 82 14.25 -4.12 -4.13
C TRP A 82 12.97 -4.43 -4.93
N ALA A 83 11.90 -3.66 -4.72
CA ALA A 83 10.63 -3.85 -5.42
C ALA A 83 10.57 -2.99 -6.69
N ALA A 84 10.87 -1.70 -6.56
CA ALA A 84 10.90 -0.72 -7.63
C ALA A 84 11.50 0.60 -7.14
N GLN A 85 11.78 1.50 -8.07
CA GLN A 85 11.82 2.94 -7.80
C GLN A 85 10.43 3.51 -8.12
N ILE A 86 9.80 4.17 -7.14
CA ILE A 86 8.40 4.57 -7.20
C ILE A 86 8.32 6.09 -7.12
N GLU A 87 8.30 6.72 -8.28
CA GLU A 87 7.94 8.13 -8.41
C GLU A 87 6.45 8.38 -8.14
N VAL A 88 6.09 9.65 -7.96
CA VAL A 88 4.74 10.06 -7.51
C VAL A 88 3.64 9.59 -8.45
N ARG A 89 3.87 9.66 -9.77
CA ARG A 89 2.92 9.16 -10.78
C ARG A 89 2.71 7.67 -10.66
N GLN A 90 3.76 6.87 -10.48
CA GLN A 90 3.63 5.41 -10.38
C GLN A 90 2.82 5.01 -9.14
N SER A 91 2.98 5.75 -8.05
CA SER A 91 2.22 5.54 -6.81
C SER A 91 0.74 5.89 -6.95
N TYR A 92 0.39 6.83 -7.85
CA TYR A 92 -0.98 7.29 -8.05
C TYR A 92 -1.72 6.64 -9.24
N ASP A 93 -1.04 6.43 -10.38
CA ASP A 93 -1.66 6.16 -11.68
C ASP A 93 -1.96 4.66 -11.87
N TRP A 94 -2.84 4.15 -11.01
CA TRP A 94 -3.37 2.79 -11.03
C TRP A 94 -4.74 2.72 -10.35
N ASP A 95 -5.48 1.66 -10.67
CA ASP A 95 -6.80 1.38 -10.10
C ASP A 95 -6.76 0.05 -9.34
N PRO A 96 -7.00 0.04 -8.01
CA PRO A 96 -7.01 -1.19 -7.23
C PRO A 96 -7.94 -2.27 -7.78
N ALA A 97 -9.08 -1.88 -8.36
CA ALA A 97 -10.10 -2.80 -8.86
C ALA A 97 -9.70 -3.51 -10.16
N THR A 98 -8.70 -3.01 -10.88
CA THR A 98 -8.24 -3.58 -12.16
C THR A 98 -6.75 -3.92 -12.21
N TYR A 99 -6.00 -3.58 -11.15
CA TYR A 99 -4.56 -3.77 -11.06
C TYR A 99 -4.12 -5.24 -11.14
N MET A 100 -4.89 -6.15 -10.53
CA MET A 100 -4.61 -7.58 -10.57
C MET A 100 -5.72 -8.36 -11.27
N LYS A 101 -5.32 -9.29 -12.12
CA LYS A 101 -6.24 -10.20 -12.80
C LYS A 101 -7.05 -11.01 -11.79
N GLY A 102 -8.38 -11.02 -11.96
CA GLY A 102 -9.30 -11.79 -11.13
C GLY A 102 -9.68 -11.10 -9.81
N VAL A 103 -9.12 -9.93 -9.53
CA VAL A 103 -9.58 -9.04 -8.46
C VAL A 103 -10.55 -8.04 -9.07
N ASN A 104 -11.62 -7.73 -8.37
CA ASN A 104 -12.52 -6.61 -8.67
C ASN A 104 -12.80 -5.81 -7.40
N GLU A 105 -13.48 -4.67 -7.55
CA GLU A 105 -13.80 -3.75 -6.44
C GLU A 105 -14.50 -4.46 -5.27
N SER A 106 -15.39 -5.42 -5.53
CA SER A 106 -16.10 -6.14 -4.46
C SER A 106 -15.18 -7.01 -3.60
N ASN A 107 -13.99 -7.36 -4.06
CA ASN A 107 -13.00 -8.11 -3.28
C ASN A 107 -12.22 -7.21 -2.31
N ILE A 108 -12.20 -5.90 -2.53
CA ILE A 108 -11.28 -4.95 -1.89
C ILE A 108 -12.00 -4.24 -0.74
N VAL A 109 -11.34 -4.16 0.42
CA VAL A 109 -11.81 -3.34 1.56
C VAL A 109 -11.10 -2.00 1.66
N GLY A 110 -9.99 -1.82 0.96
CA GLY A 110 -9.26 -0.56 0.89
C GLY A 110 -7.82 -0.75 0.40
N VAL A 111 -7.04 0.32 0.54
CA VAL A 111 -5.60 0.35 0.28
C VAL A 111 -4.84 0.72 1.54
N GLU A 112 -3.58 0.34 1.63
CA GLU A 112 -2.68 0.75 2.69
C GLU A 112 -1.32 1.11 2.10
N GLY A 113 -0.73 2.23 2.53
CA GLY A 113 0.62 2.63 2.15
C GLY A 113 1.59 2.38 3.31
N PRO A 114 2.29 1.23 3.35
CA PRO A 114 3.17 0.91 4.47
C PRO A 114 4.46 1.74 4.38
N LEU A 115 4.94 2.21 5.54
CA LEU A 115 6.29 2.74 5.69
C LEU A 115 7.11 1.74 6.51
N TRP A 116 7.95 0.97 5.84
CA TRP A 116 8.99 0.20 6.51
C TRP A 116 10.12 1.13 6.98
N SER A 117 10.79 0.77 8.08
CA SER A 117 11.63 1.71 8.84
C SER A 117 13.10 1.30 8.98
N GLU A 118 13.56 0.32 8.19
CA GLU A 118 14.96 -0.16 8.17
C GLU A 118 15.95 0.98 7.94
N THR A 119 15.58 1.97 7.13
CA THR A 119 16.40 3.16 6.83
C THR A 119 15.92 4.44 7.53
N VAL A 120 14.81 4.38 8.28
CA VAL A 120 14.14 5.54 8.87
C VAL A 120 14.56 5.71 10.32
N ARG A 121 15.31 6.78 10.61
CA ARG A 121 15.87 7.04 11.96
C ARG A 121 15.21 8.18 12.72
N ASN A 122 14.40 9.00 12.05
CA ASN A 122 13.71 10.14 12.64
C ASN A 122 12.49 10.54 11.79
N ILE A 123 11.70 11.48 12.31
CA ILE A 123 10.48 11.95 11.66
C ILE A 123 10.75 12.64 10.32
N THR A 124 11.83 13.42 10.20
CA THR A 124 12.20 14.11 8.96
C THR A 124 12.52 13.13 7.82
N ALA A 125 13.12 11.98 8.13
CA ALA A 125 13.33 10.89 7.19
C ALA A 125 12.02 10.19 6.80
N ALA A 126 11.12 9.96 7.76
CA ALA A 126 9.80 9.39 7.50
C ALA A 126 8.98 10.30 6.58
N GLU A 127 8.92 11.60 6.90
CA GLU A 127 8.21 12.62 6.12
C GLU A 127 8.72 12.68 4.67
N TYR A 128 10.03 12.67 4.46
CA TYR A 128 10.63 12.65 3.12
C TYR A 128 10.18 11.45 2.27
N LEU A 129 10.10 10.27 2.88
CA LEU A 129 9.74 9.02 2.20
C LEU A 129 8.23 8.91 1.95
N ILE A 130 7.39 9.38 2.88
CA ILE A 130 5.93 9.30 2.73
C ILE A 130 5.40 10.44 1.86
N MET A 131 5.95 11.65 1.93
CA MET A 131 5.44 12.81 1.19
C MET A 131 6.20 13.03 -0.12
N PRO A 132 5.50 13.13 -1.27
CA PRO A 132 4.06 13.38 -1.39
C PRO A 132 3.20 12.13 -1.66
N ARG A 133 3.77 10.92 -1.75
CA ARG A 133 3.02 9.70 -2.13
C ARG A 133 1.87 9.36 -1.18
N LEU A 134 1.93 9.77 0.08
CA LEU A 134 0.84 9.60 1.04
C LEU A 134 -0.47 10.25 0.56
N THR A 135 -0.41 11.36 -0.19
CA THR A 135 -1.62 11.97 -0.77
C THR A 135 -2.20 11.10 -1.88
N ALA A 136 -1.36 10.37 -2.63
CA ALA A 136 -1.81 9.42 -3.64
C ALA A 136 -2.55 8.25 -2.97
N VAL A 137 -1.96 7.65 -1.93
CA VAL A 137 -2.57 6.55 -1.16
C VAL A 137 -3.93 6.95 -0.61
N ALA A 138 -4.03 8.13 -0.01
CA ALA A 138 -5.28 8.64 0.54
C ALA A 138 -6.34 8.84 -0.56
N GLU A 139 -5.97 9.39 -1.71
CA GLU A 139 -6.91 9.63 -2.80
C GLU A 139 -7.37 8.34 -3.47
N ILE A 140 -6.49 7.35 -3.63
CA ILE A 140 -6.83 6.01 -4.13
C ILE A 140 -7.88 5.34 -3.22
N GLY A 141 -7.73 5.49 -1.90
CA GLY A 141 -8.66 4.89 -0.94
C GLY A 141 -10.00 5.63 -0.81
N TRP A 142 -10.10 6.88 -1.29
CA TRP A 142 -11.25 7.75 -1.04
C TRP A 142 -12.04 8.14 -2.30
N THR A 143 -11.35 8.47 -3.38
CA THR A 143 -11.95 9.08 -4.57
C THR A 143 -12.26 8.01 -5.61
N PRO A 144 -13.49 7.95 -6.14
CA PRO A 144 -13.85 7.00 -7.20
C PRO A 144 -12.90 7.09 -8.40
N GLN A 145 -12.56 5.95 -9.00
CA GLN A 145 -11.63 5.90 -10.13
C GLN A 145 -12.07 6.80 -11.30
N SER A 146 -13.37 6.93 -11.55
CA SER A 146 -13.93 7.81 -12.60
C SER A 146 -13.69 9.31 -12.37
N ALA A 147 -13.39 9.71 -11.14
CA ALA A 147 -13.09 11.10 -10.77
C ALA A 147 -11.57 11.35 -10.58
N ARG A 148 -10.74 10.32 -10.76
CA ARG A 148 -9.28 10.41 -10.62
C ARG A 148 -8.61 10.67 -11.96
N SER A 149 -7.73 11.67 -11.99
CA SER A 149 -6.86 11.97 -13.13
C SER A 149 -5.50 12.45 -12.64
N TRP A 150 -4.42 11.98 -13.27
CA TRP A 150 -3.06 12.37 -12.93
C TRP A 150 -2.82 13.88 -13.05
N GLU A 151 -3.33 14.53 -14.11
CA GLU A 151 -3.11 15.96 -14.33
C GLU A 151 -3.80 16.84 -13.27
N SER A 152 -5.03 16.46 -12.88
CA SER A 152 -5.73 17.12 -11.77
C SER A 152 -5.01 16.88 -10.44
N PHE A 153 -4.62 15.63 -10.18
CA PHE A 153 -3.92 15.23 -8.96
C PHE A 153 -2.62 16.00 -8.77
N ARG A 154 -1.72 16.03 -9.76
CA ARG A 154 -0.41 16.68 -9.62
C ARG A 154 -0.54 18.19 -9.35
N THR A 155 -1.56 18.82 -9.93
CA THR A 155 -1.86 20.25 -9.68
C THR A 155 -2.36 20.48 -8.25
N ARG A 156 -3.25 19.62 -7.73
CA ARG A 156 -3.74 19.72 -6.35
C ARG A 156 -2.65 19.40 -5.31
N VAL A 157 -1.79 18.43 -5.60
CA VAL A 157 -0.63 18.11 -4.75
C VAL A 157 0.33 19.30 -4.68
N ALA A 158 0.64 19.93 -5.81
CA ALA A 158 1.46 21.14 -5.81
C ALA A 158 0.88 22.24 -4.91
N ALA A 159 -0.44 22.45 -4.94
CA ALA A 159 -1.12 23.44 -4.13
C ALA A 159 -0.99 23.19 -2.60
N HIS A 160 -0.60 22.00 -2.16
CA HIS A 160 -0.31 21.73 -0.74
C HIS A 160 1.08 22.20 -0.29
N ALA A 161 2.03 22.42 -1.20
CA ALA A 161 3.41 22.74 -0.85
C ALA A 161 3.56 23.99 0.04
N PRO A 162 2.84 25.12 -0.17
CA PRO A 162 2.93 26.27 0.73
C PRO A 162 2.56 25.91 2.18
N ARG A 163 1.55 25.06 2.37
CA ARG A 163 1.13 24.60 3.69
C ARG A 163 2.17 23.66 4.31
N TRP A 164 2.73 22.73 3.55
CA TRP A 164 3.77 21.82 4.05
C TRP A 164 5.03 22.60 4.46
N ASN A 165 5.45 23.59 3.66
CA ASN A 165 6.57 24.47 4.01
C ASN A 165 6.28 25.26 5.30
N TYR A 166 5.08 25.82 5.44
CA TYR A 166 4.68 26.55 6.66
C TYR A 166 4.71 25.65 7.90
N LEU A 167 4.29 24.39 7.77
CA LEU A 167 4.28 23.41 8.85
C LEU A 167 5.65 22.75 9.10
N GLY A 168 6.65 23.03 8.26
CA GLY A 168 7.96 22.39 8.34
C GLY A 168 7.97 20.90 8.00
N VAL A 169 6.97 20.41 7.25
CA VAL A 169 6.91 19.01 6.81
C VAL A 169 7.96 18.78 5.73
N ASN A 170 8.84 17.81 5.94
CA ASN A 170 9.81 17.42 4.90
C ASN A 170 9.12 16.62 3.79
N PHE A 171 9.41 16.90 2.53
CA PHE A 171 8.84 16.15 1.41
C PHE A 171 9.76 16.12 0.21
N TYR A 172 9.70 15.04 -0.55
CA TYR A 172 10.43 14.92 -1.80
C TYR A 172 9.80 15.82 -2.87
N ARG A 173 10.58 16.79 -3.39
CA ARG A 173 10.18 17.66 -4.49
C ARG A 173 10.30 16.94 -5.83
N SER A 174 9.39 16.02 -6.09
CA SER A 174 9.33 15.27 -7.35
C SER A 174 9.28 16.21 -8.56
N PRO A 175 10.08 15.96 -9.62
CA PRO A 175 10.00 16.72 -10.87
C PRO A 175 8.69 16.49 -11.63
N GLN A 176 7.89 15.49 -11.22
CA GLN A 176 6.60 15.17 -11.82
C GLN A 176 5.46 16.08 -11.31
N ILE A 177 5.72 16.90 -10.29
CA ILE A 177 4.75 17.80 -9.66
C ILE A 177 5.14 19.26 -9.96
N PRO A 178 4.21 20.14 -10.37
CA PRO A 178 4.52 21.54 -10.68
C PRO A 178 4.45 22.41 -9.41
N TRP A 179 5.45 22.27 -8.52
CA TRP A 179 5.51 22.94 -7.20
C TRP A 179 5.42 24.46 -7.20
#